data_AF-A0A4Y9XR56-F1
#
_entry.id   AF-A0A4Y9XR56-F1
#
_cell.length_a   1.000
_cell.length_b   1.000
_cell.length_c   1.000
_cell.angle_alpha   90.00
_cell.angle_beta   90.00
_cell.angle_gamma   90.00
#
_symmetry.space_group_name_H-M   'P 1'
#
loop_
_entity.id
_entity.type
_entity.pdbx_description
1 polymer ?
#
loop_
_entity_poly.entity_id
_entity_poly.type
_entity_poly.pdbx_seq_one_letter_code
_entity_poly.pdbx_strand_id
1 'polypeptide(L)'
;MKSCTDDACFCTTTMIQQVATCEQCMFDALIAGDLMMTDPREGSQVALTAYGTACGTALNTTVAASLTTLTLPPDWDGPFGQGLSPVATGFVVAIAAALGGTSIWILCSM
;
A
#
# COMPACT_ATOMS: atom_id res chain seq x y z
N MET A 1 -5.11 25.15 -7.37
CA MET A 1 -3.65 25.22 -7.65
C MET A 1 -3.29 26.66 -7.99
N LYS A 2 -2.28 27.23 -7.31
CA LYS A 2 -1.77 28.59 -7.62
C LYS A 2 -0.99 28.52 -8.95
N SER A 3 -1.12 29.53 -9.80
CA SER A 3 -0.24 29.68 -10.97
C SER A 3 1.19 29.95 -10.46
N CYS A 4 2.09 29.01 -10.71
CA CYS A 4 3.51 29.13 -10.42
C CYS A 4 4.28 29.28 -11.74
N THR A 5 5.30 30.13 -11.75
CA THR A 5 6.15 30.41 -12.92
C THR A 5 7.60 29.97 -12.74
N ASP A 6 7.96 29.47 -11.55
CA ASP A 6 9.29 28.97 -11.20
C ASP A 6 9.22 27.66 -10.40
N ASP A 7 10.32 26.92 -10.39
CA ASP A 7 10.42 25.65 -9.66
C ASP A 7 10.32 25.85 -8.14
N ALA A 8 10.74 27.01 -7.63
CA ALA A 8 10.67 27.33 -6.21
C ALA A 8 9.22 27.39 -5.69
N CYS A 9 8.29 27.88 -6.51
CA CYS A 9 6.87 27.92 -6.16
C CYS A 9 6.23 26.52 -6.17
N PHE A 10 6.66 25.62 -7.07
CA PHE A 10 6.21 24.22 -7.08
C PHE A 10 6.83 23.38 -5.95
N CYS A 11 8.07 23.67 -5.58
CA CYS A 11 8.86 22.86 -4.66
C CYS A 11 8.81 23.32 -3.20
N THR A 12 7.79 24.09 -2.83
CA THR A 12 7.51 24.38 -1.41
C THR A 12 7.09 23.12 -0.68
N THR A 13 7.48 22.99 0.59
CA THR A 13 7.09 21.83 1.43
C THR A 13 5.58 21.66 1.50
N THR A 14 4.83 22.75 1.53
CA THR A 14 3.36 22.74 1.50
C THR A 14 2.81 22.16 0.19
N MET A 15 3.38 22.52 -0.96
CA MET A 15 2.94 21.96 -2.25
C MET A 15 3.29 20.47 -2.36
N ILE A 16 4.50 20.08 -1.94
CA ILE A 16 4.89 18.66 -1.93
C ILE A 16 3.93 17.85 -1.06
N GLN A 17 3.56 18.37 0.11
CA GLN A 17 2.60 17.71 0.99
C GLN A 17 1.18 17.64 0.39
N GLN A 18 0.72 18.68 -0.31
CA GLN A 18 -0.56 18.67 -1.01
C GLN A 18 -0.58 17.64 -2.15
N VAL A 19 0.50 17.54 -2.93
CA VAL A 19 0.66 16.53 -3.97
C VAL A 19 0.66 15.14 -3.35
N ALA A 20 1.45 14.90 -2.31
CA ALA A 20 1.48 13.62 -1.59
C ALA A 20 0.11 13.22 -1.04
N THR A 21 -0.67 14.18 -0.52
CA THR A 21 -2.04 13.92 -0.04
C THR A 21 -2.99 13.56 -1.18
N CYS A 22 -2.82 14.20 -2.35
CA CYS A 22 -3.59 13.86 -3.55
C CYS A 22 -3.26 12.44 -4.02
N GLU A 23 -1.97 12.10 -4.13
CA GLU A 23 -1.52 10.76 -4.50
C GLU A 23 -2.01 9.71 -3.50
N GLN A 24 -1.96 10.00 -2.19
CA GLN A 24 -2.49 9.12 -1.16
C GLN A 24 -3.99 8.85 -1.37
N CYS A 25 -4.79 9.87 -1.68
CA CYS A 25 -6.21 9.70 -1.93
C CYS A 25 -6.49 8.81 -3.16
N MET A 26 -5.68 8.94 -4.22
CA MET A 26 -5.82 8.09 -5.41
C MET A 26 -5.39 6.65 -5.12
N PHE A 27 -4.29 6.48 -4.40
CA PHE A 27 -3.81 5.17 -3.98
C PHE A 27 -4.81 4.43 -3.09
N ASP A 28 -5.40 5.13 -2.12
CA ASP A 28 -6.44 4.58 -1.25
C ASP A 28 -7.70 4.20 -2.06
N ALA A 29 -8.07 4.99 -3.07
CA ALA A 29 -9.20 4.67 -3.95
C ALA A 29 -8.93 3.44 -4.83
N LEU A 30 -7.71 3.29 -5.37
CA LEU A 30 -7.29 2.12 -6.13
C LEU A 30 -7.34 0.86 -5.28
N ILE A 31 -6.84 0.94 -4.03
CA ILE A 31 -6.90 -0.15 -3.07
C ILE A 31 -8.34 -0.50 -2.70
N ALA A 32 -9.17 0.49 -2.36
CA ALA A 32 -10.54 0.27 -1.94
C ALA A 32 -11.42 -0.34 -3.05
N GLY A 33 -11.13 -0.01 -4.31
CA GLY A 33 -11.85 -0.53 -5.46
C GLY A 33 -11.26 -1.82 -6.08
N ASP A 34 -10.13 -2.32 -5.56
CA ASP A 34 -9.33 -3.37 -6.22
C ASP A 34 -9.10 -3.08 -7.72
N LEU A 35 -8.78 -1.82 -8.01
CA LEU A 35 -8.66 -1.33 -9.38
C LEU A 35 -7.21 -1.38 -9.83
N MET A 36 -7.01 -1.78 -11.08
CA MET A 36 -5.72 -1.63 -11.74
C MET A 36 -5.47 -0.15 -12.04
N MET A 37 -4.26 0.30 -11.74
CA MET A 37 -3.79 1.65 -12.08
C MET A 37 -3.81 1.82 -13.61
N THR A 38 -4.70 2.68 -14.12
CA THR A 38 -4.89 2.90 -15.57
C THR A 38 -3.84 3.87 -16.13
N ASP A 39 -3.44 4.87 -15.34
CA ASP A 39 -2.28 5.73 -15.60
C ASP A 39 -1.18 5.43 -14.56
N PRO A 40 0.04 5.07 -14.97
CA PRO A 40 1.15 4.74 -14.06
C PRO A 40 1.60 5.86 -13.12
N ARG A 41 1.04 7.06 -13.26
CA ARG A 41 1.31 8.22 -12.40
C ARG A 41 0.35 8.33 -11.22
N GLU A 42 -0.83 7.71 -11.27
CA GLU A 42 -1.87 7.86 -10.26
C GLU A 42 -1.63 6.98 -9.03
N GLY A 43 -1.48 7.58 -7.84
CA GLY A 43 -1.19 6.83 -6.63
C GLY A 43 0.20 6.18 -6.65
N SER A 44 1.13 6.77 -7.42
CA SER A 44 2.40 6.14 -7.76
C SER A 44 3.55 6.65 -6.88
N GLN A 45 4.07 5.78 -6.01
CA GLN A 45 5.25 6.06 -5.18
C GLN A 45 6.47 6.47 -6.03
N VAL A 46 6.62 5.88 -7.21
CA VAL A 46 7.73 6.20 -8.13
C VAL A 46 7.59 7.62 -8.67
N ALA A 47 6.38 8.02 -9.07
CA ALA A 47 6.11 9.38 -9.54
C ALA A 47 6.35 10.42 -8.43
N LEU A 48 5.91 10.13 -7.20
CA LEU A 48 6.10 11.01 -6.05
C LEU A 48 7.58 11.14 -5.65
N THR A 49 8.35 10.04 -5.75
CA THR A 49 9.81 10.04 -5.51
C THR A 49 10.55 10.85 -6.58
N ALA A 50 10.14 10.73 -7.85
CA ALA A 50 10.69 11.52 -8.95
C ALA A 50 10.40 13.02 -8.76
N TYR A 51 9.19 13.36 -8.32
CA TYR A 51 8.81 14.74 -7.99
C TYR A 51 9.67 15.32 -6.86
N GLY A 52 9.84 14.56 -5.76
CA GLY A 52 10.73 14.95 -4.66
C GLY A 52 12.18 15.15 -5.11
N THR A 53 12.69 14.28 -5.98
CA THR A 53 14.05 14.38 -6.52
C THR A 53 14.22 15.60 -7.42
N ALA A 54 13.24 15.90 -8.28
CA ALA A 54 13.24 17.09 -9.13
C ALA A 54 13.24 18.37 -8.28
N CYS A 55 12.42 18.42 -7.23
CA CYS A 55 12.39 19.53 -6.31
C CYS A 55 13.67 19.70 -5.49
N GLY A 56 14.27 18.60 -5.06
CA GLY A 56 15.55 18.65 -4.38
C GLY A 56 16.69 19.16 -5.27
N THR A 57 16.65 18.80 -6.56
CA THR A 57 17.63 19.27 -7.56
C THR A 57 17.43 20.75 -7.89
N ALA A 58 16.18 21.18 -8.11
CA ALA A 58 15.86 22.56 -8.47
C ALA A 58 16.18 23.57 -7.35
N LEU A 59 15.99 23.17 -6.09
CA LEU A 59 16.26 24.01 -4.92
C LEU A 59 17.63 23.72 -4.26
N ASN A 60 18.39 22.75 -4.76
CA ASN A 60 19.62 22.25 -4.14
C ASN A 60 19.44 21.91 -2.65
N THR A 61 18.33 21.23 -2.33
CA THR A 61 17.96 20.84 -0.96
C THR A 61 17.52 19.37 -0.94
N THR A 62 17.60 18.74 0.23
CA THR A 62 17.08 17.38 0.40
C THR A 62 15.62 17.42 0.83
N VAL A 63 14.74 16.87 -0.01
CA VAL A 63 13.33 16.68 0.36
C VAL A 63 13.24 15.50 1.33
N ALA A 64 12.58 15.70 2.47
CA ALA A 64 12.40 14.64 3.45
C ALA A 64 11.54 13.50 2.88
N ALA A 65 11.96 12.25 3.07
CA ALA A 65 11.24 11.09 2.57
C ALA A 65 9.81 10.98 3.12
N SER A 66 9.54 11.54 4.31
CA SER A 66 8.20 11.60 4.89
C SER A 66 7.20 12.40 4.05
N LEU A 67 7.67 13.29 3.18
CA LEU A 67 6.83 14.09 2.27
C LEU A 67 6.57 13.38 0.93
N THR A 68 7.27 12.27 0.66
CA THR A 68 7.22 11.58 -0.64
C THR A 68 6.98 10.09 -0.48
N THR A 69 6.40 9.65 0.64
CA THR A 69 6.10 8.24 0.90
C THR A 69 4.60 8.07 1.05
N LEU A 70 4.01 7.23 0.19
CA LEU A 70 2.64 6.75 0.35
C LEU A 70 2.58 5.66 1.42
N THR A 71 1.50 5.65 2.18
CA THR A 71 1.24 4.64 3.22
C THR A 71 0.17 3.68 2.76
N LEU A 72 0.29 2.42 3.17
CA LEU A 72 -0.75 1.42 2.95
C LEU A 72 -1.85 1.61 4.00
N PRO A 73 -3.13 1.46 3.63
CA PRO A 73 -4.20 1.36 4.61
C PRO A 73 -3.92 0.22 5.59
N PRO A 74 -4.22 0.39 6.89
CA PRO A 74 -3.96 -0.65 7.90
C PRO A 74 -4.72 -1.96 7.65
N ASP A 75 -5.82 -1.89 6.90
CA ASP A 75 -6.68 -3.03 6.57
C ASP A 75 -6.37 -3.67 5.21
N TRP A 76 -5.29 -3.24 4.52
CA TRP A 76 -4.94 -3.79 3.21
C TRP A 76 -4.09 -5.06 3.32
N ASP A 77 -4.67 -6.20 2.92
CA ASP A 77 -4.06 -7.53 3.02
C ASP A 77 -3.31 -7.96 1.73
N GLY A 78 -2.97 -6.98 0.89
CA GLY A 78 -2.28 -7.16 -0.39
C GLY A 78 -3.20 -7.49 -1.57
N PRO A 79 -2.66 -7.52 -2.79
CA PRO A 79 -3.43 -7.70 -4.04
C PRO A 79 -4.01 -9.11 -4.22
N PHE A 80 -3.54 -10.08 -3.44
CA PHE A 80 -4.04 -11.45 -3.43
C PHE A 80 -4.70 -11.77 -2.10
N GLY A 81 -5.41 -10.79 -1.52
CA GLY A 81 -5.94 -10.81 -0.15
C GLY A 81 -6.26 -12.22 0.33
N GLN A 82 -5.45 -12.73 1.26
CA GLN A 82 -5.63 -14.08 1.80
C GLN A 82 -6.71 -14.03 2.89
N GLY A 83 -7.91 -13.62 2.50
CA GLY A 83 -9.09 -13.60 3.34
C GLY A 83 -9.52 -15.03 3.70
N LEU A 84 -8.86 -15.63 4.69
CA LEU A 84 -9.31 -16.88 5.29
C LEU A 84 -10.61 -16.62 6.04
N SER A 85 -11.73 -17.18 5.55
CA SER A 85 -12.99 -17.15 6.30
C SER A 85 -12.78 -17.82 7.66
N PRO A 86 -12.90 -17.10 8.79
CA PRO A 86 -12.56 -17.66 10.11
C PRO A 86 -13.36 -18.92 10.43
N VAL A 87 -14.63 -18.94 9.99
CA VAL A 87 -15.53 -20.09 10.15
C VAL A 87 -15.05 -21.26 9.32
N ALA A 88 -14.80 -21.05 8.01
CA ALA A 88 -14.35 -22.13 7.13
C ALA A 88 -13.02 -22.71 7.60
N THR A 89 -12.07 -21.84 7.97
CA THR A 89 -10.76 -22.24 8.50
C THR A 89 -10.90 -23.03 9.79
N GLY A 90 -11.74 -22.59 10.72
CA GLY A 90 -12.01 -23.31 11.97
C GLY A 90 -12.57 -24.72 11.72
N PHE A 91 -13.53 -24.85 10.82
CA PHE A 91 -14.10 -26.16 10.45
C PHE A 91 -13.05 -27.08 9.81
N VAL A 92 -12.27 -26.59 8.86
CA VAL A 92 -11.24 -27.39 8.19
C VAL A 92 -10.17 -27.85 9.18
N VAL A 93 -9.69 -26.97 10.06
CA VAL A 93 -8.70 -27.32 11.09
C VAL A 93 -9.24 -28.37 12.06
N ALA A 94 -10.50 -28.25 12.51
CA ALA A 94 -11.10 -29.21 13.42
C ALA A 94 -11.22 -30.61 12.78
N ILE A 95 -11.66 -30.68 11.53
CA ILE A 95 -11.79 -31.96 10.80
C ILE A 95 -10.41 -32.57 10.55
N ALA A 96 -9.43 -31.77 10.12
CA ALA A 96 -8.07 -32.23 9.89
C ALA A 96 -7.41 -32.75 11.18
N ALA A 97 -7.64 -32.06 12.31
CA ALA A 97 -7.15 -32.49 13.62
C ALA A 97 -7.78 -33.81 14.08
N ALA A 98 -9.09 -33.99 13.87
CA ALA A 98 -9.78 -35.23 14.21
C ALA A 98 -9.30 -36.41 13.34
N LEU A 99 -9.22 -36.22 12.03
CA LEU A 99 -8.78 -37.26 11.10
C LEU A 99 -7.31 -37.61 11.28
N GLY A 100 -6.43 -36.60 11.39
CA GLY A 100 -5.00 -36.79 11.64
C GLY A 100 -4.75 -37.41 13.02
N GLY A 101 -5.44 -36.92 14.05
CA GLY A 101 -5.32 -37.45 15.42
C GLY A 101 -5.77 -38.91 15.51
N THR A 102 -6.89 -39.27 14.89
CA THR A 102 -7.37 -40.67 14.89
C THR A 102 -6.47 -41.60 14.09
N SER A 103 -5.94 -41.15 12.95
CA SER A 103 -5.00 -41.98 12.15
C SER A 103 -3.65 -42.18 12.85
N ILE A 104 -3.12 -41.16 13.53
CA ILE A 104 -1.94 -41.32 14.40
C ILE A 104 -2.24 -42.24 15.57
N TRP A 105 -3.39 -42.07 16.23
CA TRP A 105 -3.78 -42.90 17.36
C TRP A 105 -3.89 -44.38 16.96
N ILE A 106 -4.46 -44.70 15.81
CA ILE A 106 -4.49 -46.07 15.27
C ILE A 106 -3.07 -46.62 15.12
N LEU A 107 -2.14 -45.87 14.52
CA LEU A 107 -0.76 -46.33 14.32
C LEU A 107 0.01 -46.53 15.64
N CYS A 108 -0.26 -45.72 16.66
CA CYS A 108 0.40 -45.83 17.96
C CYS A 108 -0.25 -46.86 18.90
N SER A 109 -1.46 -47.34 18.58
CA SER A 109 -2.20 -48.32 19.38
C SER A 109 -2.22 -49.73 18.76
N MET A 110 -1.58 -49.90 17.60
CA MET A 110 -1.12 -51.19 17.08
C MET A 110 0.20 -51.61 17.73
#